data_AF-A0A838NPH8-F1
#
_entry.id   AF-A0A838NPH8-F1
#
_cell.length_a   1.000
_cell.length_b   1.000
_cell.length_c   1.000
_cell.angle_alpha   90.00
_cell.angle_beta   90.00
_cell.angle_gamma   90.00
#
_symmetry.space_group_name_H-M   'P 1'
#
loop_
_entity.id
_entity.type
_entity.pdbx_description
1 polymer ?
#
loop_
_entity_poly.entity_id
_entity_poly.type
_entity_poly.pdbx_seq_one_letter_code
_entity_poly.pdbx_strand_id
1 'polypeptide(L)'
;MIVVAGVTACTENLDNSAGCPLLCPDQGGGIETVTIDPIVLDTTVSALAGLGTERSLLVATRGDTLDARAIIRFDTIPARYRASTDTATTAITAVDSVLLQMRVDTSGGKIPGPITLDAYDVDSPAADSLTDALIALFTPDRLIASRTYAPAELKDTVFFALPGSAILQRRGSRLRLGLRARGQGSVQFRIVSTEGAAAPTLLSFRVTPDTAVRRISLLPFSSTPTDQPALAASLDDYTILARGTSRGPANALNVGGLPARRVYLRFEIPRFLVDSVDLIRASLLLTQRPNIGVDAADTVLIIPHVSLATRAVTDIAKASQITAIAVGDTLRIAPRDSGLKIVEVASVVGLWRGQDEVEVPRALVLLSTTEGQSPLEARFFSVEASPELRPRLRISYSTRKSRGLP
;
A
#
# COMPACT_ATOMS: atom_id res chain seq x y z
N MET A 1 69.91 1.64 7.16
CA MET A 1 68.71 1.49 8.00
C MET A 1 67.50 1.63 7.08
N ILE A 2 66.95 0.49 6.63
CA ILE A 2 65.76 0.37 5.78
C ILE A 2 64.83 -0.57 6.54
N VAL A 3 63.62 -0.10 6.84
CA VAL A 3 62.56 -0.88 7.49
C VAL A 3 61.77 -1.57 6.39
N VAL A 4 61.75 -2.91 6.38
CA VAL A 4 60.81 -3.70 5.58
C VAL A 4 59.80 -4.33 6.52
N ALA A 5 58.54 -3.97 6.32
CA ALA A 5 57.38 -4.44 7.07
C ALA A 5 57.00 -5.86 6.65
N GLY A 6 56.87 -6.76 7.63
CA GLY A 6 56.20 -8.05 7.47
C GLY A 6 54.86 -8.00 8.19
N VAL A 7 53.79 -7.77 7.43
CA VAL A 7 52.41 -7.98 7.92
C VAL A 7 52.17 -9.48 7.90
N THR A 8 52.30 -10.15 9.03
CA THR A 8 51.75 -11.50 9.20
C THR A 8 50.25 -11.37 9.36
N ALA A 9 49.51 -11.48 8.27
CA ALA A 9 48.07 -11.67 8.33
C ALA A 9 47.80 -13.02 9.02
N CYS A 10 47.12 -12.99 10.16
CA CYS A 10 46.49 -14.18 10.72
C CYS A 10 45.37 -14.57 9.75
N THR A 11 45.62 -15.55 8.89
CA THR A 11 44.57 -16.22 8.14
C THR A 11 43.86 -17.17 9.10
N GLU A 12 42.75 -16.72 9.65
CA GLU A 12 41.92 -17.55 10.52
C GLU A 12 41.19 -18.58 9.65
N ASN A 13 41.61 -19.84 9.80
CA ASN A 13 41.00 -20.98 9.13
C ASN A 13 39.89 -21.52 10.04
N LEU A 14 38.64 -21.18 9.73
CA LEU A 14 37.45 -21.55 10.51
C LEU A 14 37.00 -23.01 10.32
N ASP A 15 37.73 -23.82 9.55
CA ASP A 15 37.34 -25.22 9.27
C ASP A 15 37.94 -26.26 10.24
N ASN A 16 38.71 -25.85 11.25
CA ASN A 16 39.29 -26.81 12.20
C ASN A 16 38.40 -27.03 13.43
N SER A 17 37.51 -28.01 13.35
CA SER A 17 36.68 -28.49 14.48
C SER A 17 37.45 -29.32 15.52
N ALA A 18 38.79 -29.36 15.49
CA ALA A 18 39.61 -30.05 16.48
C ALA A 18 39.84 -29.24 17.79
N GLY A 19 38.85 -28.44 18.20
CA GLY A 19 38.86 -27.75 19.50
C GLY A 19 38.49 -28.71 20.64
N CYS A 20 39.33 -28.74 21.67
CA CYS A 20 39.25 -29.60 22.85
C CYS A 20 37.80 -29.91 23.34
N PRO A 21 37.31 -31.16 23.28
CA PRO A 21 35.94 -31.52 23.70
C PRO A 21 35.63 -31.22 25.17
N LEU A 22 36.67 -31.07 26.00
CA LEU A 22 36.54 -30.80 27.43
C LEU A 22 36.18 -29.34 27.75
N LEU A 23 36.51 -28.40 26.86
CA LEU A 23 36.21 -26.96 27.03
C LEU A 23 34.97 -26.51 26.24
N CYS A 24 34.47 -27.36 25.35
CA CYS A 24 33.21 -27.18 24.62
C CYS A 24 32.30 -28.41 24.85
N PRO A 25 31.77 -28.63 26.07
CA PRO A 25 30.86 -29.76 26.30
C PRO A 25 29.62 -29.57 25.42
N ASP A 26 29.49 -30.36 24.35
CA ASP A 26 28.40 -30.37 23.37
C ASP A 26 27.60 -29.06 23.34
N GLN A 27 28.24 -27.99 22.86
CA GLN A 27 27.55 -26.69 22.70
C GLN A 27 26.49 -26.73 21.59
N GLY A 28 26.42 -27.81 20.82
CA GLY A 28 25.32 -28.09 19.89
C GLY A 28 24.18 -28.82 20.59
N GLY A 29 23.22 -28.08 21.16
CA GLY A 29 21.91 -28.66 21.45
C GLY A 29 21.32 -29.22 20.15
N GLY A 30 20.70 -30.41 20.19
CA GLY A 30 20.06 -31.00 19.03
C GLY A 30 19.03 -30.04 18.43
N ILE A 31 19.14 -29.78 17.12
CA ILE A 31 18.17 -28.96 16.39
C ILE A 31 17.02 -29.85 15.98
N GLU A 32 15.85 -29.58 16.53
CA GLU A 32 14.60 -30.22 16.13
C GLU A 32 13.86 -29.33 15.14
N THR A 33 13.12 -29.93 14.21
CA THR A 33 12.26 -29.20 13.27
C THR A 33 10.87 -29.80 13.27
N VAL A 34 9.87 -28.96 13.51
CA VAL A 34 8.45 -29.31 13.44
C VAL A 34 7.77 -28.52 12.33
N THR A 35 6.80 -29.13 11.66
CA THR A 35 5.92 -28.45 10.70
C THR A 35 4.51 -28.47 11.24
N ILE A 36 3.88 -27.30 11.26
CA ILE A 36 2.57 -27.04 11.84
C ILE A 36 1.67 -26.52 10.72
N ASP A 37 0.51 -27.15 10.52
CA ASP A 37 -0.49 -26.63 9.60
C ASP A 37 -1.25 -25.45 10.27
N PRO A 38 -1.77 -24.46 9.53
CA PRO A 38 -2.74 -23.49 10.03
C PRO A 38 -4.02 -24.26 10.34
N ILE A 39 -4.15 -24.72 11.57
CA ILE A 39 -5.19 -25.68 11.96
C ILE A 39 -6.58 -25.04 12.06
N VAL A 40 -6.66 -23.73 12.38
CA VAL A 40 -7.93 -23.15 12.86
C VAL A 40 -8.66 -22.34 11.80
N LEU A 41 -7.94 -21.53 11.03
CA LEU A 41 -8.54 -20.58 10.10
C LEU A 41 -7.48 -20.00 9.17
N ASP A 42 -7.76 -20.04 7.87
CA ASP A 42 -7.22 -19.08 6.93
C ASP A 42 -8.34 -18.40 6.14
N THR A 43 -8.12 -17.14 5.78
CA THR A 43 -9.09 -16.43 4.94
C THR A 43 -8.47 -15.22 4.28
N THR A 44 -9.09 -14.79 3.19
CA THR A 44 -8.84 -13.51 2.56
C THR A 44 -9.87 -12.50 3.05
N VAL A 45 -9.42 -11.37 3.57
CA VAL A 45 -10.27 -10.25 4.00
C VAL A 45 -9.97 -9.01 3.20
N SER A 46 -10.94 -8.09 3.12
CA SER A 46 -10.69 -6.76 2.57
C SER A 46 -9.65 -6.04 3.42
N ALA A 47 -8.65 -5.43 2.79
CA ALA A 47 -7.87 -4.39 3.44
C ALA A 47 -8.82 -3.22 3.66
N LEU A 48 -9.21 -2.98 4.90
CA LEU A 48 -10.15 -1.92 5.24
C LEU A 48 -9.33 -0.67 5.56
N ALA A 49 -8.76 -0.08 4.52
CA ALA A 49 -8.26 1.29 4.56
C ALA A 49 -9.45 2.20 4.21
N GLY A 50 -9.83 3.11 5.10
CA GLY A 50 -10.91 4.06 4.83
C GLY A 50 -10.59 4.89 3.59
N LEU A 51 -11.61 5.39 2.90
CA LEU A 51 -11.40 6.32 1.79
C LEU A 51 -10.58 7.52 2.27
N GLY A 52 -9.54 7.83 1.51
CA GLY A 52 -8.64 8.95 1.78
C GLY A 52 -7.53 8.66 2.80
N THR A 53 -7.25 7.37 3.04
CA THR A 53 -6.07 6.93 3.81
C THR A 53 -4.95 6.40 2.91
N GLU A 54 -5.15 6.44 1.59
CA GLU A 54 -4.18 5.97 0.61
C GLU A 54 -3.00 6.94 0.53
N ARG A 55 -1.75 6.45 0.64
CA ARG A 55 -0.53 7.29 0.46
C ARG A 55 -0.25 7.70 -1.00
N SER A 56 -1.04 7.19 -1.94
CA SER A 56 -1.03 7.58 -3.34
C SER A 56 -2.33 7.14 -4.00
N LEU A 57 -2.77 7.91 -4.98
CA LEU A 57 -3.99 7.72 -5.73
C LEU A 57 -3.67 6.97 -7.02
N LEU A 58 -4.21 5.76 -7.18
CA LEU A 58 -4.01 5.03 -8.41
C LEU A 58 -4.93 5.58 -9.50
N VAL A 59 -4.33 5.98 -10.62
CA VAL A 59 -5.07 6.29 -11.85
C VAL A 59 -4.73 5.22 -12.87
N ALA A 60 -5.71 4.41 -13.24
CA ALA A 60 -5.47 3.26 -14.10
C ALA A 60 -6.67 2.91 -14.99
N THR A 61 -6.37 2.39 -16.17
CA THR A 61 -7.32 1.75 -17.08
C THR A 61 -6.65 0.53 -17.72
N ARG A 62 -7.28 -0.64 -17.60
CA ARG A 62 -6.81 -1.91 -18.18
C ARG A 62 -7.93 -2.56 -18.98
N GLY A 63 -8.40 -1.84 -20.01
CA GLY A 63 -9.53 -2.29 -20.81
C GLY A 63 -10.75 -2.59 -19.93
N ASP A 64 -11.17 -3.85 -19.91
CA ASP A 64 -12.34 -4.34 -19.17
C ASP A 64 -12.03 -4.89 -17.77
N THR A 65 -10.77 -4.82 -17.30
CA THR A 65 -10.33 -5.50 -16.06
C THR A 65 -9.94 -4.58 -14.91
N LEU A 66 -9.77 -3.27 -15.15
CA LEU A 66 -9.47 -2.27 -14.12
C LEU A 66 -9.84 -0.87 -14.63
N ASP A 67 -10.55 -0.09 -13.81
CA ASP A 67 -10.78 1.34 -14.00
C ASP A 67 -10.74 2.00 -12.61
N ALA A 68 -9.63 2.70 -12.36
CA ALA A 68 -9.35 3.42 -11.12
C ALA A 68 -9.19 4.91 -11.42
N ARG A 69 -9.88 5.74 -10.65
CA ARG A 69 -9.98 7.19 -10.85
C ARG A 69 -9.67 7.88 -9.53
N ALA A 70 -8.99 9.02 -9.60
CA ALA A 70 -8.71 9.81 -8.40
C ALA A 70 -9.74 10.91 -8.23
N ILE A 71 -10.07 11.27 -6.99
CA ILE A 71 -10.84 12.45 -6.64
C ILE A 71 -9.98 13.34 -5.77
N ILE A 72 -9.98 14.65 -6.07
CA ILE A 72 -9.23 15.67 -5.33
C ILE A 72 -10.18 16.82 -5.01
N ARG A 73 -10.26 17.23 -3.75
CA ARG A 73 -11.22 18.24 -3.27
C ARG A 73 -10.58 19.57 -2.97
N PHE A 74 -11.29 20.62 -3.34
CA PHE A 74 -11.08 21.98 -2.89
C PHE A 74 -12.44 22.50 -2.44
N ASP A 75 -12.86 22.15 -1.23
CA ASP A 75 -14.18 22.49 -0.71
C ASP A 75 -14.35 23.98 -0.37
N THR A 76 -13.35 24.82 -0.68
CA THR A 76 -13.48 26.28 -0.67
C THR A 76 -12.58 26.91 -1.73
N ILE A 77 -13.19 27.36 -2.82
CA ILE A 77 -12.54 28.28 -3.77
C ILE A 77 -12.81 29.71 -3.30
N PRO A 78 -11.78 30.55 -3.09
CA PRO A 78 -12.00 31.90 -2.61
C PRO A 78 -12.78 32.74 -3.63
N ALA A 79 -13.67 33.60 -3.16
CA ALA A 79 -14.39 34.57 -4.01
C ALA A 79 -13.64 35.91 -4.14
N ARG A 80 -12.62 36.13 -3.31
CA ARG A 80 -11.87 37.38 -3.20
C ARG A 80 -10.37 37.10 -3.10
N TYR A 81 -9.56 38.06 -3.52
CA TYR A 81 -8.10 38.00 -3.44
C TYR A 81 -7.55 39.32 -2.88
N ARG A 82 -6.29 39.31 -2.44
CA ARG A 82 -5.56 40.55 -2.10
C ARG A 82 -4.54 40.84 -3.18
N ALA A 83 -4.54 42.06 -3.70
CA ALA A 83 -3.48 42.54 -4.57
C ALA A 83 -2.36 43.12 -3.69
N SER A 84 -1.19 42.45 -3.66
CA SER A 84 -0.01 42.93 -2.92
C SER A 84 -0.25 43.18 -1.41
N THR A 85 0.48 44.12 -0.80
CA THR A 85 0.46 44.51 0.63
C THR A 85 -0.79 45.29 1.04
N ASP A 86 -1.79 45.42 0.18
CA ASP A 86 -3.05 46.08 0.52
C ASP A 86 -3.86 45.22 1.52
N THR A 87 -4.55 45.90 2.44
CA THR A 87 -5.44 45.27 3.42
C THR A 87 -6.83 44.99 2.85
N ALA A 88 -7.23 45.70 1.79
CA ALA A 88 -8.46 45.46 1.07
C ALA A 88 -8.42 44.14 0.26
N THR A 89 -9.54 43.43 0.26
CA THR A 89 -9.75 42.27 -0.63
C THR A 89 -10.57 42.71 -1.83
N THR A 90 -10.25 42.22 -3.02
CA THR A 90 -10.97 42.49 -4.27
C THR A 90 -11.71 41.24 -4.73
N ALA A 91 -12.91 41.39 -5.29
CA ALA A 91 -13.63 40.27 -5.86
C ALA A 91 -12.85 39.68 -7.03
N ILE A 92 -12.77 38.35 -7.10
CA ILE A 92 -12.17 37.66 -8.26
C ILE A 92 -13.18 37.75 -9.38
N THR A 93 -12.93 38.57 -10.40
CA THR A 93 -13.83 38.75 -11.57
C THR A 93 -13.29 38.12 -12.85
N ALA A 94 -11.98 37.89 -12.91
CA ALA A 94 -11.28 37.23 -14.00
C ALA A 94 -10.26 36.23 -13.45
N VAL A 95 -9.91 35.25 -14.28
CA VAL A 95 -8.86 34.26 -14.00
C VAL A 95 -8.03 34.11 -15.27
N ASP A 96 -6.75 34.44 -15.17
CA ASP A 96 -5.78 34.44 -16.27
C ASP A 96 -5.30 33.02 -16.57
N SER A 97 -4.82 32.32 -15.54
CA SER A 97 -4.23 30.98 -15.69
C SER A 97 -4.52 30.13 -14.46
N VAL A 98 -4.76 28.84 -14.67
CA VAL A 98 -5.00 27.85 -13.61
C VAL A 98 -4.13 26.64 -13.86
N LEU A 99 -3.41 26.21 -12.84
CA LEU A 99 -2.53 25.05 -12.86
C LEU A 99 -2.85 24.14 -11.68
N LEU A 100 -3.22 22.90 -11.99
CA LEU A 100 -3.20 21.80 -11.07
C LEU A 100 -1.82 21.13 -11.17
N GLN A 101 -1.01 21.27 -10.13
CA GLN A 101 0.28 20.62 -10.00
C GLN A 101 0.08 19.31 -9.24
N MET A 102 0.53 18.20 -9.81
CA MET A 102 0.43 16.87 -9.19
C MET A 102 1.80 16.21 -9.18
N ARG A 103 2.17 15.57 -8.07
CA ARG A 103 3.35 14.71 -8.05
C ARG A 103 2.97 13.33 -8.56
N VAL A 104 3.64 12.86 -9.60
CA VAL A 104 3.36 11.58 -10.25
C VAL A 104 4.49 10.60 -9.95
N ASP A 105 4.12 9.41 -9.49
CA ASP A 105 5.00 8.27 -9.33
C ASP A 105 4.71 7.24 -10.43
N THR A 106 5.66 7.12 -11.35
CA THR A 106 5.64 6.14 -12.43
C THR A 106 6.40 4.86 -12.09
N SER A 107 7.01 4.75 -10.90
CA SER A 107 7.61 3.50 -10.45
C SER A 107 6.53 2.42 -10.35
N GLY A 108 6.76 1.26 -10.96
CA GLY A 108 5.73 0.20 -11.07
C GLY A 108 4.49 0.57 -11.90
N GLY A 109 4.50 1.71 -12.59
CA GLY A 109 3.46 2.09 -13.55
C GLY A 109 3.61 1.37 -14.89
N LYS A 110 2.51 1.32 -15.66
CA LYS A 110 2.49 0.80 -17.04
C LYS A 110 2.02 1.91 -17.96
N ILE A 111 2.93 2.45 -18.77
CA ILE A 111 2.65 3.57 -19.68
C ILE A 111 3.28 3.22 -21.04
N PRO A 112 2.64 2.34 -21.84
CA PRO A 112 3.24 1.83 -23.08
C PRO A 112 3.29 2.87 -24.21
N GLY A 113 2.54 3.96 -24.09
CA GLY A 113 2.45 5.03 -25.08
C GLY A 113 1.82 6.28 -24.50
N PRO A 114 1.48 7.28 -25.34
CA PRO A 114 0.84 8.51 -24.90
C PRO A 114 -0.46 8.23 -24.13
N ILE A 115 -0.69 8.99 -23.08
CA ILE A 115 -1.91 8.89 -22.26
C ILE A 115 -2.63 10.23 -22.25
N THR A 116 -3.95 10.19 -22.20
CA THR A 116 -4.79 11.36 -21.98
C THR A 116 -5.30 11.35 -20.56
N LEU A 117 -5.02 12.41 -19.82
CA LEU A 117 -5.61 12.66 -18.51
C LEU A 117 -6.78 13.63 -18.68
N ASP A 118 -7.94 13.25 -18.16
CA ASP A 118 -9.15 14.06 -18.15
C ASP A 118 -9.45 14.51 -16.70
N ALA A 119 -9.89 15.75 -16.55
CA ALA A 119 -10.40 16.29 -15.31
C ALA A 119 -11.89 16.60 -15.45
N TYR A 120 -12.71 16.08 -14.54
CA TYR A 120 -14.16 16.26 -14.50
C TYR A 120 -14.57 17.01 -13.23
N ASP A 121 -15.64 17.79 -13.31
CA ASP A 121 -16.31 18.32 -12.13
C ASP A 121 -17.14 17.21 -11.47
N VAL A 122 -16.69 16.73 -10.31
CA VAL A 122 -17.36 15.66 -9.55
C VAL A 122 -17.98 16.20 -8.25
N ASP A 123 -18.22 17.51 -8.16
CA ASP A 123 -19.00 18.06 -7.05
C ASP A 123 -20.44 17.55 -7.10
N SER A 124 -20.90 17.04 -5.97
CA SER A 124 -22.19 16.36 -5.80
C SER A 124 -22.60 16.36 -4.32
N PRO A 125 -23.91 16.33 -4.00
CA PRO A 125 -24.39 16.07 -2.64
C PRO A 125 -24.36 14.59 -2.24
N ALA A 126 -24.06 13.66 -3.18
CA ALA A 126 -24.00 12.24 -2.89
C ALA A 126 -22.94 11.93 -1.84
N ALA A 127 -23.21 10.92 -0.99
CA ALA A 127 -22.23 10.42 -0.04
C ALA A 127 -21.07 9.75 -0.77
N ASP A 128 -19.85 9.98 -0.26
CA ASP A 128 -18.63 9.53 -0.94
C ASP A 128 -18.39 8.02 -0.86
N SER A 129 -19.08 7.36 0.08
CA SER A 129 -19.17 5.91 0.14
C SER A 129 -20.00 5.29 -0.99
N LEU A 130 -20.79 6.09 -1.73
CA LEU A 130 -21.58 5.63 -2.87
C LEU A 130 -20.76 5.73 -4.16
N THR A 131 -19.83 4.80 -4.35
CA THR A 131 -18.91 4.78 -5.51
C THR A 131 -19.66 4.89 -6.85
N ASP A 132 -20.78 4.19 -7.01
CA ASP A 132 -21.59 4.25 -8.25
C ASP A 132 -22.12 5.66 -8.56
N ALA A 133 -22.50 6.41 -7.53
CA ALA A 133 -22.95 7.79 -7.68
C ALA A 133 -21.82 8.71 -8.13
N LEU A 134 -20.59 8.49 -7.63
CA LEU A 134 -19.40 9.24 -8.05
C LEU A 134 -18.98 8.88 -9.47
N ILE A 135 -19.01 7.59 -9.84
CA ILE A 135 -18.68 7.11 -11.18
C ILE A 135 -19.59 7.74 -12.23
N ALA A 136 -20.88 7.91 -11.92
CA ALA A 136 -21.86 8.53 -12.80
C ALA A 136 -21.59 10.01 -13.11
N LEU A 137 -20.70 10.68 -12.36
CA LEU A 137 -20.32 12.09 -12.60
C LEU A 137 -19.29 12.26 -13.71
N PHE A 138 -18.60 11.19 -14.12
CA PHE A 138 -17.57 11.24 -15.18
C PHE A 138 -18.21 11.20 -16.57
N THR A 139 -18.93 12.28 -16.91
CA THR A 139 -19.66 12.46 -18.17
C THR A 139 -19.04 13.57 -19.02
N PRO A 140 -19.23 13.56 -20.35
CA PRO A 140 -18.72 14.62 -21.22
C PRO A 140 -19.15 16.03 -20.79
N ASP A 141 -20.39 16.19 -20.30
CA ASP A 141 -20.93 17.50 -19.87
C ASP A 141 -20.25 18.06 -18.62
N ARG A 142 -19.57 17.20 -17.85
CA ARG A 142 -18.79 17.57 -16.65
C ARG A 142 -17.29 17.64 -16.91
N LEU A 143 -16.85 17.41 -18.15
CA LEU A 143 -15.43 17.50 -18.50
C LEU A 143 -14.96 18.96 -18.41
N ILE A 144 -13.97 19.20 -17.56
CA ILE A 144 -13.35 20.52 -17.38
C ILE A 144 -12.21 20.72 -18.37
N ALA A 145 -11.33 19.72 -18.49
CA ALA A 145 -10.16 19.77 -19.34
C ALA A 145 -9.63 18.37 -19.64
N SER A 146 -8.89 18.27 -20.75
CA SER A 146 -8.23 17.05 -21.19
C SER A 146 -6.85 17.39 -21.71
N ARG A 147 -5.84 16.59 -21.34
CA ARG A 147 -4.47 16.77 -21.84
C ARG A 147 -3.80 15.43 -22.08
N THR A 148 -3.17 15.32 -23.26
CA THR A 148 -2.34 14.16 -23.60
C THR A 148 -0.90 14.41 -23.21
N TYR A 149 -0.28 13.42 -22.60
CA TYR A 149 1.12 13.38 -22.22
C TYR A 149 1.83 12.23 -22.93
N ALA A 150 2.99 12.49 -23.49
CA ALA A 150 3.93 11.45 -23.86
C ALA A 150 4.47 10.77 -22.57
N PRO A 151 4.88 9.48 -22.61
CA PRO A 151 5.42 8.80 -21.44
C PRO A 151 6.57 9.56 -20.76
N ALA A 152 7.41 10.23 -21.56
CA ALA A 152 8.54 11.00 -21.06
C ALA A 152 8.15 12.30 -20.31
N GLU A 153 6.91 12.78 -20.45
CA GLU A 153 6.40 13.99 -19.80
C GLU A 153 5.77 13.70 -18.42
N LEU A 154 5.50 12.43 -18.12
CA LEU A 154 4.99 11.99 -16.81
C LEU A 154 6.14 11.69 -15.87
N LYS A 155 6.88 12.73 -15.47
CA LYS A 155 8.02 12.60 -14.56
C LYS A 155 7.84 13.54 -13.39
N ASP A 156 7.98 12.99 -12.17
CA ASP A 156 8.00 13.67 -10.88
C ASP A 156 6.83 14.62 -10.61
N THR A 157 6.72 15.72 -11.35
CA THR A 157 5.67 16.72 -11.24
C THR A 157 5.03 16.98 -12.60
N VAL A 158 3.71 16.83 -12.65
CA VAL A 158 2.90 17.12 -13.82
C VAL A 158 2.07 18.37 -13.56
N PHE A 159 2.13 19.32 -14.50
CA PHE A 159 1.24 20.48 -14.52
C PHE A 159 0.09 20.23 -15.48
N PHE A 160 -1.13 20.33 -14.96
CA PHE A 160 -2.36 20.17 -15.70
C PHE A 160 -3.11 21.50 -15.72
N ALA A 161 -3.20 22.12 -16.90
CA ALA A 161 -3.86 23.40 -17.06
C ALA A 161 -5.38 23.22 -17.02
N LEU A 162 -6.06 24.05 -16.25
CA LEU A 162 -7.52 24.12 -16.21
C LEU A 162 -7.98 25.45 -16.81
N PRO A 163 -9.17 25.52 -17.40
CA PRO A 163 -9.72 26.80 -17.86
C PRO A 163 -10.07 27.69 -16.66
N GLY A 164 -9.88 29.00 -16.80
CA GLY A 164 -10.24 29.96 -15.75
C GLY A 164 -11.71 29.92 -15.34
N SER A 165 -12.60 29.48 -16.26
CA SER A 165 -14.02 29.25 -15.98
C SER A 165 -14.27 28.25 -14.85
N ALA A 166 -13.41 27.23 -14.69
CA ALA A 166 -13.54 26.25 -13.62
C ALA A 166 -13.44 26.89 -12.23
N ILE A 167 -12.58 27.90 -12.08
CA ILE A 167 -12.45 28.68 -10.85
C ILE A 167 -13.61 29.68 -10.74
N LEU A 168 -13.91 30.42 -11.81
CA LEU A 168 -14.94 31.47 -11.80
C LEU A 168 -16.33 30.94 -11.47
N GLN A 169 -16.70 29.75 -11.95
CA GLN A 169 -17.98 29.11 -11.68
C GLN A 169 -18.10 28.62 -10.23
N ARG A 170 -16.97 28.34 -9.56
CA ARG A 170 -16.93 27.78 -8.20
C ARG A 170 -16.50 28.77 -7.13
N ARG A 171 -16.34 30.07 -7.44
CA ARG A 171 -16.00 31.13 -6.47
C ARG A 171 -16.96 31.12 -5.27
N GLY A 172 -16.41 31.01 -4.06
CA GLY A 172 -17.18 30.94 -2.81
C GLY A 172 -17.86 29.58 -2.59
N SER A 173 -17.52 28.57 -3.39
CA SER A 173 -18.11 27.24 -3.35
C SER A 173 -17.03 26.16 -3.49
N ARG A 174 -17.45 24.90 -3.62
CA ARG A 174 -16.60 23.73 -3.74
C ARG A 174 -16.22 23.47 -5.19
N LEU A 175 -14.97 23.05 -5.40
CA LEU A 175 -14.49 22.44 -6.64
C LEU A 175 -13.95 21.06 -6.30
N ARG A 176 -14.52 20.01 -6.89
CA ARG A 176 -14.02 18.64 -6.74
C ARG A 176 -13.66 18.12 -8.11
N LEU A 177 -12.43 17.65 -8.25
CA LEU A 177 -11.87 17.20 -9.52
C LEU A 177 -11.82 15.68 -9.52
N GLY A 178 -12.50 15.06 -10.49
CA GLY A 178 -12.35 13.65 -10.81
C GLY A 178 -11.33 13.49 -11.92
N LEU A 179 -10.28 12.71 -11.69
CA LEU A 179 -9.21 12.46 -12.64
C LEU A 179 -9.32 11.06 -13.22
N ARG A 180 -9.31 10.96 -14.56
CA ARG A 180 -9.37 9.69 -15.28
C ARG A 180 -8.32 9.67 -16.37
N ALA A 181 -7.54 8.59 -16.44
CA ALA A 181 -6.62 8.36 -17.54
C ALA A 181 -7.25 7.49 -18.64
N ARG A 182 -6.86 7.77 -19.88
CA ARG A 182 -7.15 6.99 -21.08
C ARG A 182 -5.84 6.82 -21.88
N GLY A 183 -5.73 5.77 -22.66
CA GLY A 183 -4.57 5.55 -23.53
C GLY A 183 -4.73 4.28 -24.35
N GLN A 184 -3.76 4.00 -25.21
CA GLN A 184 -3.71 2.73 -25.92
C GLN A 184 -3.22 1.63 -24.97
N GLY A 185 -4.03 0.58 -24.82
CA GLY A 185 -3.71 -0.54 -23.94
C GLY A 185 -3.85 -0.21 -22.45
N SER A 186 -3.03 -0.86 -21.63
CA SER A 186 -3.08 -0.75 -20.18
C SER A 186 -2.28 0.47 -19.71
N VAL A 187 -2.94 1.41 -19.05
CA VAL A 187 -2.32 2.58 -18.44
C VAL A 187 -2.45 2.50 -16.92
N GLN A 188 -1.35 2.75 -16.21
CA GLN A 188 -1.31 2.78 -14.76
C GLN A 188 -0.19 3.69 -14.28
N PHE A 189 -0.52 4.63 -13.40
CA PHE A 189 0.44 5.44 -12.65
C PHE A 189 -0.20 5.92 -11.35
N ARG A 190 0.61 6.47 -10.45
CA ARG A 190 0.14 6.94 -9.15
C ARG A 190 0.33 8.45 -9.05
N ILE A 191 -0.63 9.11 -8.42
CA ILE A 191 -0.51 10.49 -7.98
C ILE A 191 -0.24 10.45 -6.48
N VAL A 192 0.71 11.22 -5.98
CA VAL A 192 0.94 11.30 -4.52
C VAL A 192 -0.25 12.01 -3.87
N SER A 193 -0.81 11.39 -2.83
CA SER A 193 -1.94 11.92 -2.06
C SER A 193 -1.49 12.90 -0.97
N THR A 194 -2.45 13.54 -0.30
CA THR A 194 -2.20 14.33 0.92
C THR A 194 -1.64 13.50 2.08
N GLU A 195 -2.01 12.21 2.18
CA GLU A 195 -1.46 11.25 3.15
C GLU A 195 -0.02 10.81 2.82
N GLY A 196 0.47 11.12 1.62
CA GLY A 196 1.85 10.90 1.23
C GLY A 196 2.77 11.97 1.82
N ALA A 197 3.89 11.57 2.44
CA ALA A 197 4.86 12.50 3.06
C ALA A 197 5.62 13.43 2.07
N ALA A 198 5.28 13.42 0.78
CA ALA A 198 5.88 14.28 -0.24
C ALA A 198 4.93 15.42 -0.62
N ALA A 199 5.47 16.47 -1.28
CA ALA A 199 4.68 17.65 -1.66
C ALA A 199 3.38 17.24 -2.39
N PRO A 200 2.20 17.52 -1.80
CA PRO A 200 0.93 17.02 -2.30
C PRO A 200 0.48 17.79 -3.56
N THR A 201 -0.67 17.40 -4.09
CA THR A 201 -1.34 18.15 -5.17
C THR A 201 -1.51 19.62 -4.78
N LEU A 202 -1.35 20.55 -5.73
CA LEU A 202 -1.56 21.98 -5.52
C LEU A 202 -2.40 22.55 -6.67
N LEU A 203 -3.56 23.12 -6.35
CA LEU A 203 -4.31 23.95 -7.29
C LEU A 203 -3.87 25.39 -7.15
N SER A 204 -3.58 26.05 -8.26
CA SER A 204 -3.10 27.41 -8.21
C SER A 204 -3.57 28.23 -9.40
N PHE A 205 -3.88 29.50 -9.18
CA PHE A 205 -4.39 30.35 -10.25
C PHE A 205 -4.04 31.83 -10.09
N ARG A 206 -3.93 32.52 -11.22
CA ARG A 206 -3.75 33.97 -11.32
C ARG A 206 -5.07 34.62 -11.70
N VAL A 207 -5.35 35.75 -11.07
CA VAL A 207 -6.56 36.55 -11.33
C VAL A 207 -6.31 37.70 -12.31
N THR A 208 -5.03 37.95 -12.62
CA THR A 208 -4.55 38.99 -13.54
C THR A 208 -3.29 38.50 -14.23
N PRO A 209 -3.01 38.94 -15.47
CA PRO A 209 -1.72 38.72 -16.14
C PRO A 209 -0.53 39.40 -15.41
N ASP A 210 -0.80 40.39 -14.54
CA ASP A 210 0.24 41.06 -13.76
C ASP A 210 0.95 40.07 -12.82
N THR A 211 2.24 39.85 -13.07
CA THR A 211 3.06 38.89 -12.33
C THR A 211 3.43 39.36 -10.93
N ALA A 212 3.29 40.66 -10.62
CA ALA A 212 3.47 41.21 -9.28
C ALA A 212 2.38 40.75 -8.31
N VAL A 213 1.18 40.46 -8.81
CA VAL A 213 0.13 39.82 -8.01
C VAL A 213 0.47 38.34 -7.82
N ARG A 214 0.59 37.94 -6.55
CA ARG A 214 0.89 36.54 -6.21
C ARG A 214 -0.25 35.62 -6.64
N ARG A 215 0.14 34.44 -7.12
CA ARG A 215 -0.78 33.35 -7.41
C ARG A 215 -1.49 32.92 -6.13
N ILE A 216 -2.79 32.65 -6.22
CA ILE A 216 -3.52 31.97 -5.15
C ILE A 216 -3.18 30.49 -5.25
N SER A 217 -2.82 29.89 -4.12
CA SER A 217 -2.43 28.49 -4.02
C SER A 217 -3.33 27.82 -2.99
N LEU A 218 -3.97 26.72 -3.38
CA LEU A 218 -4.87 25.92 -2.56
C LEU A 218 -4.34 24.49 -2.47
N LEU A 219 -4.26 23.99 -1.25
CA LEU A 219 -4.06 22.56 -1.00
C LEU A 219 -5.41 21.85 -1.05
N PRO A 220 -5.43 20.54 -1.35
CA PRO A 220 -6.63 19.75 -1.20
C PRO A 220 -7.17 19.89 0.22
N PHE A 221 -8.49 20.03 0.31
CA PHE A 221 -9.20 20.20 1.56
C PHE A 221 -10.66 19.81 1.37
N SER A 222 -11.17 19.05 2.33
CA SER A 222 -12.55 18.61 2.42
C SER A 222 -13.19 19.10 3.72
N SER A 223 -14.36 19.74 3.59
CA SER A 223 -15.18 20.18 4.72
C SER A 223 -16.45 19.34 4.86
N THR A 224 -16.56 18.25 4.10
CA THR A 224 -17.73 17.37 4.13
C THR A 224 -17.34 15.91 4.33
N PRO A 225 -18.16 15.15 5.08
CA PRO A 225 -19.43 15.56 5.69
C PRO A 225 -19.23 16.47 6.93
N THR A 226 -20.09 17.49 7.09
CA THR A 226 -19.87 18.57 8.09
C THR A 226 -20.06 18.12 9.54
N ASP A 227 -20.79 17.03 9.74
CA ASP A 227 -21.08 16.40 11.04
C ASP A 227 -19.97 15.43 11.48
N GLN A 228 -19.05 15.03 10.58
CA GLN A 228 -17.97 14.10 10.89
C GLN A 228 -16.62 14.67 10.44
N PRO A 229 -16.06 15.65 11.19
CA PRO A 229 -14.84 16.36 10.78
C PRO A 229 -13.63 15.43 10.59
N ALA A 230 -13.53 14.34 11.35
CA ALA A 230 -12.46 13.35 11.18
C ALA A 230 -12.56 12.60 9.84
N LEU A 231 -13.77 12.25 9.42
CA LEU A 231 -14.00 11.64 8.10
C LEU A 231 -13.82 12.68 6.99
N ALA A 232 -14.32 13.91 7.20
CA ALA A 232 -14.14 14.98 6.23
C ALA A 232 -12.66 15.21 5.92
N ALA A 233 -11.81 15.28 6.96
CA ALA A 233 -10.38 15.48 6.82
C ALA A 233 -9.66 14.36 6.05
N SER A 234 -10.15 13.11 6.08
CA SER A 234 -9.54 12.06 5.25
C SER A 234 -9.94 12.21 3.78
N LEU A 235 -11.07 12.84 3.46
CA LEU A 235 -11.60 12.90 2.09
C LEU A 235 -11.04 14.04 1.22
N ASP A 236 -9.88 14.60 1.58
CA ASP A 236 -9.17 15.62 0.80
C ASP A 236 -8.85 15.12 -0.61
N ASP A 237 -8.36 13.89 -0.71
CA ASP A 237 -8.23 13.14 -1.94
C ASP A 237 -8.36 11.63 -1.69
N TYR A 238 -8.81 10.86 -2.68
CA TYR A 238 -8.99 9.41 -2.57
C TYR A 238 -9.16 8.74 -3.94
N THR A 239 -9.00 7.41 -3.98
CA THR A 239 -9.23 6.63 -5.20
C THR A 239 -10.61 5.99 -5.18
N ILE A 240 -11.32 6.07 -6.31
CA ILE A 240 -12.52 5.27 -6.56
C ILE A 240 -12.22 4.19 -7.60
N LEU A 241 -12.81 3.02 -7.40
CA LEU A 241 -12.74 1.91 -8.33
C LEU A 241 -14.05 1.83 -9.12
N ALA A 242 -14.03 2.37 -10.34
CA ALA A 242 -15.10 2.14 -11.30
C ALA A 242 -15.17 0.67 -11.73
N ARG A 243 -14.02 0.00 -11.71
CA ARG A 243 -13.92 -1.44 -11.84
C ARG A 243 -12.67 -1.94 -11.13
N GLY A 244 -12.83 -2.91 -10.23
CA GLY A 244 -11.72 -3.60 -9.58
C GLY A 244 -11.11 -4.71 -10.43
N THR A 245 -9.93 -5.18 -10.02
CA THR A 245 -9.27 -6.35 -10.58
C THR A 245 -10.14 -7.60 -10.42
N SER A 246 -9.97 -8.56 -11.33
CA SER A 246 -10.67 -9.84 -11.26
C SER A 246 -10.48 -10.50 -9.90
N ARG A 247 -11.59 -10.91 -9.29
CA ARG A 247 -11.55 -11.61 -8.00
C ARG A 247 -10.85 -12.96 -8.18
N GLY A 248 -9.84 -13.22 -7.35
CA GLY A 248 -9.22 -14.54 -7.29
C GLY A 248 -10.22 -15.62 -6.84
N PRO A 249 -9.86 -16.91 -6.98
CA PRO A 249 -10.72 -18.01 -6.55
C PRO A 249 -11.14 -17.85 -5.07
N ALA A 250 -12.39 -18.22 -4.75
CA ALA A 250 -12.90 -18.12 -3.37
C ALA A 250 -12.13 -19.03 -2.40
N ASN A 251 -11.65 -20.18 -2.89
CA ASN A 251 -10.81 -21.15 -2.17
C ASN A 251 -9.31 -20.83 -2.26
N ALA A 252 -8.95 -19.56 -2.41
CA ALA A 252 -7.58 -19.10 -2.47
C ALA A 252 -7.34 -17.99 -1.44
N LEU A 253 -6.10 -17.91 -1.01
CA LEU A 253 -5.58 -16.82 -0.21
C LEU A 253 -5.04 -15.75 -1.15
N ASN A 254 -5.74 -14.63 -1.25
CA ASN A 254 -5.42 -13.57 -2.20
C ASN A 254 -4.86 -12.35 -1.45
N VAL A 255 -3.62 -11.96 -1.76
CA VAL A 255 -2.92 -10.83 -1.14
C VAL A 255 -2.70 -9.74 -2.17
N GLY A 256 -3.10 -8.50 -1.86
CA GLY A 256 -3.04 -7.36 -2.79
C GLY A 256 -4.31 -7.21 -3.61
N GLY A 257 -4.17 -6.84 -4.89
CA GLY A 257 -5.28 -6.54 -5.79
C GLY A 257 -5.96 -5.19 -5.51
N LEU A 258 -7.01 -4.89 -6.28
CA LEU A 258 -7.88 -3.71 -6.09
C LEU A 258 -9.35 -4.09 -6.27
N PRO A 259 -10.22 -3.98 -5.24
CA PRO A 259 -9.92 -3.57 -3.87
C PRO A 259 -8.86 -4.45 -3.21
N ALA A 260 -8.06 -3.83 -2.34
CA ALA A 260 -6.94 -4.49 -1.70
C ALA A 260 -7.39 -5.54 -0.68
N ARG A 261 -6.60 -6.61 -0.58
CA ARG A 261 -6.90 -7.76 0.27
C ARG A 261 -5.71 -8.16 1.11
N ARG A 262 -6.01 -8.59 2.34
CA ARG A 262 -5.07 -9.20 3.27
C ARG A 262 -5.44 -10.65 3.47
N VAL A 263 -4.45 -11.47 3.80
CA VAL A 263 -4.67 -12.86 4.21
C VAL A 263 -4.43 -12.96 5.70
N TYR A 264 -5.38 -13.55 6.41
CA TYR A 264 -5.30 -13.81 7.85
C TYR A 264 -5.09 -15.32 8.06
N LEU A 265 -4.03 -15.68 8.76
CA LEU A 265 -3.65 -17.06 9.09
C LEU A 265 -3.61 -17.22 10.61
N ARG A 266 -4.39 -18.15 11.16
CA ARG A 266 -4.38 -18.46 12.58
C ARG A 266 -3.74 -19.82 12.84
N PHE A 267 -2.76 -19.84 13.73
CA PHE A 267 -2.02 -21.05 14.08
C PHE A 267 -2.36 -21.50 15.50
N GLU A 268 -2.44 -22.82 15.69
CA GLU A 268 -2.41 -23.44 17.00
C GLU A 268 -0.99 -23.95 17.24
N ILE A 269 -0.21 -23.16 17.99
CA ILE A 269 1.20 -23.44 18.23
C ILE A 269 1.31 -24.07 19.61
N PRO A 270 1.97 -25.24 19.75
CA PRO A 270 2.26 -25.80 21.07
C PRO A 270 3.00 -24.79 21.98
N ARG A 271 2.52 -24.60 23.22
CA ARG A 271 3.09 -23.65 24.19
C ARG A 271 4.62 -23.77 24.34
N PHE A 272 5.14 -24.99 24.35
CA PHE A 272 6.57 -25.22 24.54
C PHE A 272 7.46 -24.56 23.46
N LEU A 273 6.97 -24.43 22.22
CA LEU A 273 7.71 -23.80 21.11
C LEU A 273 7.86 -22.29 21.28
N VAL A 274 6.97 -21.68 22.05
CA VAL A 274 6.96 -20.25 22.33
C VAL A 274 7.73 -19.98 23.63
N ASP A 275 7.48 -20.75 24.69
CA ASP A 275 7.91 -20.39 26.05
C ASP A 275 9.24 -21.06 26.49
N SER A 276 9.55 -22.22 25.91
CA SER A 276 10.49 -23.18 26.51
C SER A 276 11.70 -23.54 25.65
N VAL A 277 11.73 -23.16 24.37
CA VAL A 277 12.80 -23.50 23.44
C VAL A 277 13.54 -22.27 22.93
N ASP A 278 14.76 -22.45 22.44
CA ASP A 278 15.45 -21.44 21.66
C ASP A 278 15.04 -21.56 20.20
N LEU A 279 14.40 -20.51 19.69
CA LEU A 279 13.98 -20.47 18.29
C LEU A 279 15.20 -20.22 17.41
N ILE A 280 15.52 -21.17 16.54
CA ILE A 280 16.62 -21.03 15.57
C ILE A 280 16.08 -20.45 14.26
N ARG A 281 14.92 -20.94 13.80
CA ARG A 281 14.28 -20.48 12.57
C ARG A 281 12.77 -20.70 12.62
N ALA A 282 12.01 -19.81 11.99
CA ALA A 282 10.62 -20.07 11.65
C ALA A 282 10.35 -19.58 10.24
N SER A 283 9.76 -20.44 9.41
CA SER A 283 9.44 -20.12 8.02
C SER A 283 7.98 -20.45 7.72
N LEU A 284 7.27 -19.52 7.08
CA LEU A 284 5.96 -19.76 6.52
C LEU A 284 6.11 -20.27 5.09
N LEU A 285 5.55 -21.44 4.84
CA LEU A 285 5.52 -22.15 3.56
C LEU A 285 4.16 -21.89 2.92
N LEU A 286 4.17 -21.33 1.71
CA LEU A 286 2.96 -20.99 0.95
C LEU A 286 3.07 -21.59 -0.45
N THR A 287 2.07 -22.35 -0.89
CA THR A 287 2.05 -22.85 -2.26
C THR A 287 1.33 -21.86 -3.15
N GLN A 288 2.07 -21.24 -4.08
CA GLN A 288 1.55 -20.22 -4.98
C GLN A 288 0.68 -20.84 -6.09
N ARG A 289 -0.45 -20.20 -6.34
CA ARG A 289 -1.33 -20.42 -7.49
C ARG A 289 -1.04 -19.35 -8.55
N PRO A 290 -0.91 -19.72 -9.83
CA PRO A 290 -0.63 -18.74 -10.88
C PRO A 290 -1.81 -17.78 -11.09
N ASN A 291 -1.52 -16.48 -11.10
CA ASN A 291 -2.43 -15.44 -11.53
C ASN A 291 -2.14 -15.08 -13.00
N ILE A 292 -2.84 -15.72 -13.93
CA ILE A 292 -2.66 -15.50 -15.38
C ILE A 292 -3.17 -14.14 -15.86
N GLY A 293 -3.89 -13.39 -15.02
CA GLY A 293 -4.43 -12.06 -15.35
C GLY A 293 -3.43 -10.92 -15.15
N VAL A 294 -2.22 -11.21 -14.69
CA VAL A 294 -1.12 -10.23 -14.55
C VAL A 294 0.04 -10.57 -15.49
N ASP A 295 0.88 -9.59 -15.75
CA ASP A 295 2.06 -9.76 -16.59
C ASP A 295 3.08 -10.67 -15.88
N ALA A 296 3.80 -11.48 -16.66
CA ALA A 296 4.83 -12.37 -16.14
C ALA A 296 6.01 -11.60 -15.52
N ALA A 297 6.28 -10.38 -16.00
CA ALA A 297 7.35 -9.53 -15.49
C ALA A 297 6.96 -8.75 -14.21
N ASP A 298 5.68 -8.70 -13.87
CA ASP A 298 5.22 -7.99 -12.68
C ASP A 298 5.65 -8.72 -11.41
N THR A 299 5.99 -7.97 -10.36
CA THR A 299 6.34 -8.54 -9.06
C THR A 299 5.53 -7.90 -7.94
N VAL A 300 5.16 -8.71 -6.96
CA VAL A 300 4.52 -8.30 -5.71
C VAL A 300 5.48 -8.57 -4.57
N LEU A 301 5.51 -7.65 -3.60
CA LEU A 301 6.20 -7.82 -2.34
C LEU A 301 5.15 -8.03 -1.25
N ILE A 302 5.28 -9.14 -0.52
CA ILE A 302 4.39 -9.50 0.58
C ILE A 302 5.17 -9.45 1.89
N ILE A 303 4.62 -8.76 2.88
CA ILE A 303 5.22 -8.67 4.22
C ILE A 303 4.30 -9.38 5.23
N PRO A 304 4.85 -10.25 6.09
CA PRO A 304 4.14 -10.82 7.21
C PRO A 304 4.06 -9.82 8.38
N HIS A 305 2.86 -9.62 8.88
CA HIS A 305 2.57 -8.88 10.10
C HIS A 305 2.09 -9.82 11.20
N VAL A 306 2.31 -9.45 12.46
CA VAL A 306 1.68 -10.11 13.59
C VAL A 306 0.34 -9.44 13.89
N SER A 307 -0.72 -10.20 14.14
CA SER A 307 -1.97 -9.64 14.66
C SER A 307 -1.80 -9.28 16.13
N LEU A 308 -2.29 -8.10 16.51
CA LEU A 308 -2.37 -7.61 17.88
C LEU A 308 -3.83 -7.57 18.38
N ALA A 309 -4.77 -7.97 17.54
CA ALA A 309 -6.19 -7.97 17.89
C ALA A 309 -6.47 -9.02 18.97
N THR A 310 -7.12 -8.64 20.06
CA THR A 310 -7.56 -9.60 21.08
C THR A 310 -8.73 -10.44 20.57
N ARG A 311 -9.04 -11.54 21.26
CA ARG A 311 -10.20 -12.38 20.97
C ARG A 311 -11.55 -11.66 21.10
N ALA A 312 -11.58 -10.47 21.71
CA ALA A 312 -12.77 -9.62 21.75
C ALA A 312 -13.13 -9.06 20.37
N VAL A 313 -12.16 -8.97 19.45
CA VAL A 313 -12.39 -8.57 18.06
C VAL A 313 -12.78 -9.81 17.25
N THR A 314 -14.08 -10.08 17.17
CA THR A 314 -14.61 -11.25 16.46
C THR A 314 -14.64 -11.08 14.95
N ASP A 315 -14.62 -9.84 14.47
CA ASP A 315 -14.55 -9.52 13.04
C ASP A 315 -13.10 -9.65 12.54
N ILE A 316 -12.84 -10.68 11.74
CA ILE A 316 -11.51 -10.99 11.20
C ILE A 316 -11.00 -9.86 10.30
N ALA A 317 -11.88 -9.16 9.58
CA ALA A 317 -11.46 -8.03 8.75
C ALA A 317 -10.91 -6.89 9.62
N LYS A 318 -11.57 -6.57 10.74
CA LYS A 318 -11.04 -5.60 11.73
C LYS A 318 -9.78 -6.12 12.42
N ALA A 319 -9.75 -7.40 12.81
CA ALA A 319 -8.58 -8.00 13.43
C ALA A 319 -7.34 -7.94 12.52
N SER A 320 -7.53 -8.04 11.20
CA SER A 320 -6.47 -7.90 10.19
C SER A 320 -5.89 -6.48 10.06
N GLN A 321 -6.57 -5.47 10.62
CA GLN A 321 -6.11 -4.08 10.64
C GLN A 321 -5.27 -3.75 11.88
N ILE A 322 -5.51 -4.44 12.99
CA ILE A 322 -4.79 -4.24 14.25
C ILE A 322 -3.56 -5.15 14.25
N THR A 323 -2.47 -4.64 13.68
CA THR A 323 -1.24 -5.41 13.46
C THR A 323 0.00 -4.62 13.82
N ALA A 324 1.11 -5.33 14.04
CA ALA A 324 2.45 -4.74 14.07
C ALA A 324 3.33 -5.37 12.99
N ILE A 325 4.23 -4.56 12.45
CA ILE A 325 5.28 -5.04 11.56
C ILE A 325 6.23 -5.88 12.41
N ALA A 326 6.38 -7.15 12.05
CA ALA A 326 7.49 -7.94 12.54
C ALA A 326 8.71 -7.64 11.66
N VAL A 327 9.84 -7.22 12.24
CA VAL A 327 11.08 -7.05 11.47
C VAL A 327 11.44 -8.40 10.87
N GLY A 328 11.33 -8.57 9.57
CA GLY A 328 11.37 -9.89 8.94
C GLY A 328 11.59 -9.84 7.44
N ASP A 329 11.56 -11.02 6.84
CA ASP A 329 11.77 -11.18 5.41
C ASP A 329 10.57 -10.66 4.60
N THR A 330 10.84 -10.20 3.39
CA THR A 330 9.81 -9.73 2.45
C THR A 330 9.76 -10.70 1.27
N LEU A 331 8.61 -11.34 1.07
CA LEU A 331 8.44 -12.28 -0.01
C LEU A 331 8.21 -11.55 -1.34
N ARG A 332 9.22 -11.56 -2.21
CA ARG A 332 9.12 -11.07 -3.59
C ARG A 332 8.75 -12.20 -4.55
N ILE A 333 7.61 -12.08 -5.22
CA ILE A 333 7.13 -13.10 -6.16
C ILE A 333 6.55 -12.48 -7.43
N ALA A 334 6.68 -13.19 -8.55
CA ALA A 334 5.94 -12.89 -9.77
C ALA A 334 4.56 -13.57 -9.66
N PRO A 335 3.42 -12.85 -9.69
CA PRO A 335 2.14 -13.50 -9.38
C PRO A 335 1.68 -14.54 -10.40
N ARG A 336 2.21 -14.51 -11.63
CA ARG A 336 1.96 -15.53 -12.67
C ARG A 336 2.73 -16.85 -12.44
N ASP A 337 3.73 -16.85 -11.56
CA ASP A 337 4.50 -18.03 -11.20
C ASP A 337 3.70 -19.01 -10.34
N SER A 338 4.28 -20.17 -10.03
CA SER A 338 3.67 -21.21 -9.19
C SER A 338 4.72 -21.88 -8.28
N GLY A 339 4.25 -22.77 -7.41
CA GLY A 339 5.11 -23.60 -6.57
C GLY A 339 5.32 -23.05 -5.16
N LEU A 340 6.20 -23.72 -4.41
CA LEU A 340 6.42 -23.42 -3.00
C LEU A 340 7.21 -22.12 -2.84
N LYS A 341 6.67 -21.22 -2.03
CA LYS A 341 7.27 -19.97 -1.59
C LYS A 341 7.50 -20.04 -0.08
N ILE A 342 8.62 -19.52 0.37
CA ILE A 342 9.04 -19.58 1.77
C ILE A 342 9.36 -18.15 2.20
N VAL A 343 8.84 -17.74 3.36
CA VAL A 343 9.14 -16.44 3.98
C VAL A 343 9.52 -16.65 5.43
N GLU A 344 10.60 -16.02 5.88
CA GLU A 344 11.05 -16.14 7.27
C GLU A 344 10.21 -15.26 8.21
N VAL A 345 9.71 -15.88 9.28
CA VAL A 345 8.76 -15.30 10.24
C VAL A 345 9.22 -15.52 11.69
N ALA A 346 10.52 -15.72 11.91
CA ALA A 346 11.07 -15.93 13.25
C ALA A 346 10.74 -14.78 14.23
N SER A 347 10.75 -13.54 13.74
CA SER A 347 10.36 -12.37 14.53
C SER A 347 8.88 -12.36 14.92
N VAL A 348 7.98 -12.86 14.05
CA VAL A 348 6.56 -13.03 14.38
C VAL A 348 6.40 -14.02 15.54
N VAL A 349 7.11 -15.16 15.48
CA VAL A 349 7.11 -16.15 16.56
C VAL A 349 7.70 -15.58 17.84
N GLY A 350 8.74 -14.75 17.74
CA GLY A 350 9.30 -14.00 18.87
C GLY A 350 8.28 -13.07 19.52
N LEU A 351 7.48 -12.35 18.73
CA LEU A 351 6.42 -11.48 19.25
C LEU A 351 5.28 -12.26 19.92
N TRP A 352 4.96 -13.45 19.44
CA TRP A 352 3.98 -14.34 20.11
C TRP A 352 4.42 -14.77 21.52
N ARG A 353 5.71 -14.73 21.85
CA ARG A 353 6.20 -14.99 23.22
C ARG A 353 5.76 -13.93 24.22
N GLY A 354 5.56 -12.70 23.75
CA GLY A 354 5.07 -11.60 24.59
C GLY A 354 3.55 -11.50 24.67
N GLN A 355 2.81 -12.36 23.97
CA GLN A 355 1.35 -12.33 23.91
C GLN A 355 0.75 -13.41 24.81
N ASP A 356 -0.26 -13.03 25.61
CA ASP A 356 -1.09 -14.02 26.30
C ASP A 356 -1.97 -14.74 25.27
N GLU A 357 -1.79 -16.05 25.14
CA GLU A 357 -2.54 -16.86 24.17
C GLU A 357 -4.04 -16.97 24.45
N VAL A 358 -4.47 -16.71 25.70
CA VAL A 358 -5.87 -16.65 26.08
C VAL A 358 -6.49 -15.37 25.56
N GLU A 359 -5.74 -14.27 25.52
CA GLU A 359 -6.23 -12.95 25.11
C GLU A 359 -6.03 -12.66 23.63
N VAL A 360 -4.91 -13.09 23.04
CA VAL A 360 -4.52 -12.77 21.66
C VAL A 360 -4.32 -14.06 20.86
N PRO A 361 -5.05 -14.25 19.74
CA PRO A 361 -4.82 -15.37 18.86
C PRO A 361 -3.44 -15.24 18.19
N ARG A 362 -2.70 -16.36 18.15
CA ARG A 362 -1.44 -16.45 17.38
C ARG A 362 -1.77 -16.43 15.89
N ALA A 363 -1.80 -15.23 15.35
CA ALA A 363 -2.19 -14.99 13.97
C ALA A 363 -1.19 -14.11 13.23
N LEU A 364 -1.06 -14.42 11.94
CA LEU A 364 -0.22 -13.74 10.98
C LEU A 364 -1.12 -13.11 9.92
N VAL A 365 -0.81 -11.88 9.53
CA VAL A 365 -1.49 -11.17 8.46
C VAL A 365 -0.51 -10.93 7.31
N LEU A 366 -0.82 -11.41 6.12
CA LEU A 366 -0.04 -11.12 4.91
C LEU A 366 -0.66 -9.93 4.19
N LEU A 367 0.18 -8.95 3.86
CA LEU A 367 -0.22 -7.76 3.12
C LEU A 367 0.81 -7.41 2.03
N SER A 368 0.35 -6.72 0.99
CA SER A 368 1.22 -6.19 -0.05
C SER A 368 1.86 -4.90 0.42
N THR A 369 3.12 -4.63 0.07
CA THR A 369 3.75 -3.33 0.34
C THR A 369 3.12 -2.16 -0.43
N THR A 370 2.35 -2.50 -1.47
CA THR A 370 1.64 -1.55 -2.33
C THR A 370 0.13 -1.71 -2.17
N GLU A 371 -0.31 -2.11 -0.97
CA GLU A 371 -1.71 -2.23 -0.61
C GLU A 371 -2.50 -0.95 -0.94
N GLY A 372 -3.63 -1.10 -1.63
CA GLY A 372 -4.47 0.02 -2.06
C GLY A 372 -3.90 0.83 -3.25
N GLN A 373 -2.67 0.55 -3.67
CA GLN A 373 -1.95 1.35 -4.68
C GLN A 373 -1.58 0.56 -5.94
N SER A 374 -1.74 -0.76 -5.92
CA SER A 374 -1.36 -1.65 -7.02
C SER A 374 -2.44 -2.68 -7.29
N PRO A 375 -2.79 -2.93 -8.57
CA PRO A 375 -3.72 -3.99 -8.93
C PRO A 375 -3.10 -5.40 -8.86
N LEU A 376 -1.81 -5.51 -8.50
CA LEU A 376 -1.15 -6.81 -8.47
C LEU A 376 -1.64 -7.65 -7.28
N GLU A 377 -2.07 -8.88 -7.57
CA GLU A 377 -2.61 -9.82 -6.59
C GLU A 377 -1.82 -11.13 -6.67
N ALA A 378 -1.23 -11.53 -5.55
CA ALA A 378 -0.66 -12.85 -5.36
C ALA A 378 -1.72 -13.81 -4.83
N ARG A 379 -1.64 -15.09 -5.25
CA ARG A 379 -2.61 -16.11 -4.88
C ARG A 379 -1.91 -17.33 -4.31
N PHE A 380 -2.42 -17.86 -3.20
CA PHE A 380 -1.94 -19.10 -2.60
C PHE A 380 -3.10 -20.06 -2.37
N PHE A 381 -2.78 -21.34 -2.23
CA PHE A 381 -3.75 -22.33 -1.77
C PHE A 381 -4.13 -22.07 -0.31
N SER A 382 -5.40 -22.29 0.03
CA SER A 382 -5.92 -22.23 1.41
C SER A 382 -5.91 -23.62 2.07
N VAL A 383 -6.38 -23.70 3.31
CA VAL A 383 -6.58 -24.95 4.06
C VAL A 383 -7.56 -25.91 3.39
N GLU A 384 -8.42 -25.41 2.50
CA GLU A 384 -9.37 -26.22 1.73
C GLU A 384 -8.69 -27.04 0.62
N ALA A 385 -7.43 -26.75 0.29
CA ALA A 385 -6.69 -27.49 -0.71
C ALA A 385 -6.23 -28.88 -0.22
N SER A 386 -5.66 -29.67 -1.13
CA SER A 386 -4.98 -30.92 -0.78
C SER A 386 -3.87 -30.67 0.26
N PRO A 387 -3.65 -31.58 1.23
CA PRO A 387 -2.75 -31.36 2.37
C PRO A 387 -1.35 -30.84 2.01
N GLU A 388 -0.76 -31.32 0.93
CA GLU A 388 0.57 -30.95 0.45
C GLU A 388 0.69 -29.50 -0.06
N LEU A 389 -0.44 -28.90 -0.44
CA LEU A 389 -0.52 -27.54 -0.99
C LEU A 389 -0.85 -26.49 0.08
N ARG A 390 -1.35 -26.91 1.25
CA ARG A 390 -1.81 -26.01 2.31
C ARG A 390 -0.67 -25.11 2.81
N PRO A 391 -0.97 -23.89 3.30
CA PRO A 391 0.03 -23.10 4.02
C PRO A 391 0.57 -23.90 5.21
N ARG A 392 1.84 -23.72 5.59
CA ARG A 392 2.45 -24.43 6.73
C ARG A 392 3.46 -23.56 7.45
N LEU A 393 3.59 -23.69 8.76
CA LEU A 393 4.62 -23.04 9.56
C LEU A 393 5.67 -24.08 9.96
N ARG A 394 6.91 -23.90 9.49
CA ARG A 394 8.04 -24.75 9.85
C ARG A 394 8.88 -24.05 10.90
N ILE A 395 9.10 -24.68 12.04
CA ILE A 395 9.85 -24.14 13.17
C ILE A 395 11.03 -25.07 13.46
N SER A 396 12.23 -24.50 13.49
CA SER A 396 13.44 -25.17 13.95
C SER A 396 13.89 -24.58 15.28
N TYR A 397 14.16 -25.41 16.28
CA TYR A 397 14.44 -24.99 17.64
C TYR A 397 15.46 -25.89 18.35
N SER A 398 16.06 -25.38 19.42
CA SER A 398 16.87 -26.13 20.38
C SER A 398 16.14 -26.21 21.72
N THR A 399 16.14 -27.39 22.34
CA THR A 399 15.55 -27.63 23.67
C THR A 399 16.45 -27.15 24.81
N ARG A 400 17.73 -26.85 24.55
CA ARG A 400 18.61 -26.20 25.53
C ARG A 400 18.50 -24.68 25.34
N LYS A 401 17.94 -23.99 26.34
CA LYS A 401 18.05 -22.52 26.44
C LYS A 401 19.52 -22.15 26.59
N SER A 402 20.05 -21.37 25.67
CA SER A 402 21.36 -20.74 25.72
C SER A 402 21.41 -19.92 27.00
N ARG A 403 22.09 -20.48 28.01
CA ARG A 403 22.54 -19.69 29.15
C ARG A 403 23.70 -18.88 28.60
N GLY A 404 23.43 -17.65 28.16
CA GLY A 404 24.50 -16.69 27.95
C GLY A 404 25.41 -16.71 29.17
N LEU A 405 26.72 -16.85 28.95
CA LEU A 405 27.69 -16.63 30.01
C LEU A 405 27.55 -15.17 30.49
N PRO A 406 27.56 -14.91 31.82
CA PRO A 406 27.44 -13.57 32.37
C PRO A 406 28.53 -12.61 31.90
#